data_AF-A0A8H7D0T2-F1
#
_entry.id   AF-A0A8H7D0T2-F1
#
_cell.length_a   1.000
_cell.length_b   1.000
_cell.length_c   1.000
_cell.angle_alpha   90.00
_cell.angle_beta   90.00
_cell.angle_gamma   90.00
#
_symmetry.space_group_name_H-M   'P 1'
#
loop_
_entity.id
_entity.type
_entity.pdbx_description
1 polymer ?
#
loop_
_entity_poly.entity_id
_entity_poly.type
_entity_poly.pdbx_seq_one_letter_code
_entity_poly.pdbx_strand_id
1 'polypeptide(L)'
;MAFFGTSSSNTRGRRSWFHRTSRDRRAGGLKAALANPNTTHRGRKNAKTELHAMGRSSHVPFMTKVKRTLGIRSTPRRNRLNFSRKKQRRF
;
A
#
# COMPACT_ATOMS: atom_id res chain seq x y z
N MET A 1 32.92 -26.26 -26.52
CA MET A 1 31.54 -25.75 -26.38
C MET A 1 31.28 -25.47 -24.91
N ALA A 2 31.00 -24.23 -24.52
CA ALA A 2 30.70 -23.87 -23.14
C ALA A 2 29.35 -23.14 -23.08
N PHE A 3 28.39 -23.74 -22.37
CA PHE A 3 27.11 -23.13 -22.01
C PHE A 3 27.24 -22.51 -20.62
N PHE A 4 26.94 -21.22 -20.49
CA PHE A 4 26.46 -20.64 -19.23
C PHE A 4 25.45 -19.54 -19.57
N GLY A 5 24.17 -19.91 -19.62
CA GLY A 5 23.07 -18.97 -19.67
C GLY A 5 22.96 -18.25 -18.32
N THR A 6 23.19 -16.94 -18.29
CA THR A 6 22.93 -16.13 -17.10
C THR A 6 21.42 -15.91 -16.98
N SER A 7 20.71 -16.85 -16.36
CA SER A 7 19.33 -16.62 -15.93
C SER A 7 19.33 -15.60 -14.79
N SER A 8 19.15 -14.32 -15.12
CA SER A 8 18.93 -13.24 -14.16
C SER A 8 17.55 -13.42 -13.50
N SER A 9 17.47 -14.32 -12.55
CA SER A 9 16.31 -14.52 -11.69
C SER A 9 16.25 -13.37 -10.68
N ASN A 10 15.60 -12.27 -11.07
CA ASN A 10 15.32 -11.11 -10.23
C ASN A 10 14.30 -11.46 -9.11
N THR A 11 14.70 -12.30 -8.18
CA THR A 11 13.94 -12.62 -6.97
C THR A 11 14.08 -11.46 -5.98
N ARG A 12 13.27 -10.42 -6.18
CA ARG A 12 13.19 -9.27 -5.27
C ARG A 12 12.67 -9.72 -3.91
N GLY A 13 13.62 -9.98 -3.02
CA GLY A 13 13.38 -10.46 -1.66
C GLY A 13 12.61 -9.48 -0.76
N ARG A 14 11.99 -10.12 0.24
CA ARG A 14 11.68 -9.62 1.60
C ARG A 14 10.37 -8.85 1.80
N ARG A 15 9.25 -9.58 1.67
CA ARG A 15 8.00 -9.27 2.39
C ARG A 15 8.14 -9.60 3.89
N SER A 16 8.57 -8.59 4.65
CA SER A 16 8.33 -8.36 6.08
C SER A 16 7.72 -9.51 6.89
N TRP A 17 8.56 -10.14 7.73
CA TRP A 17 8.27 -11.17 8.73
C TRP A 17 7.51 -10.67 9.97
N PHE A 18 6.53 -9.80 9.79
CA PHE A 18 5.59 -9.49 10.86
C PHE A 18 4.27 -10.14 10.49
N HIS A 19 3.86 -11.14 11.25
CA HIS A 19 2.52 -11.70 11.23
C HIS A 19 1.53 -10.59 11.60
N ARG A 20 1.19 -9.73 10.62
CA ARG A 20 0.10 -8.76 10.79
C ARG A 20 -1.14 -9.59 11.08
N THR A 21 -1.71 -9.37 12.27
CA THR A 21 -3.00 -9.93 12.67
C THR A 21 -4.01 -9.79 11.53
N SER A 22 -4.86 -10.82 11.35
CA SER A 22 -5.88 -10.87 10.31
C SER A 22 -6.71 -9.57 10.22
N ARG A 23 -7.00 -8.95 11.37
CA ARG A 23 -7.69 -7.65 11.51
C ARG A 23 -6.98 -6.47 10.82
N ASP A 24 -5.64 -6.44 10.81
CA ASP A 24 -4.87 -5.36 10.17
C ASP A 24 -4.86 -5.47 8.66
N ARG A 25 -4.79 -6.70 8.16
CA ARG A 25 -4.91 -6.97 6.72
C ARG A 25 -6.31 -6.60 6.24
N ARG A 26 -7.34 -6.98 6.99
CA ARG A 26 -8.75 -6.66 6.71
C ARG A 26 -8.98 -5.15 6.68
N ALA A 27 -8.54 -4.42 7.71
CA ALA A 27 -8.64 -2.96 7.73
C ALA A 27 -7.86 -2.29 6.58
N GLY A 28 -6.70 -2.83 6.20
CA GLY A 28 -5.94 -2.35 5.04
C GLY A 28 -6.72 -2.51 3.73
N GLY A 29 -7.37 -3.67 3.54
CA GLY A 29 -8.25 -3.93 2.39
C GLY A 29 -9.45 -2.98 2.33
N LEU A 30 -10.13 -2.76 3.46
CA LEU A 30 -11.28 -1.85 3.54
C LEU A 30 -10.88 -0.39 3.27
N LYS A 31 -9.74 0.05 3.79
CA LYS A 31 -9.19 1.39 3.49
C LYS A 31 -8.84 1.53 2.01
N ALA A 32 -8.34 0.47 1.38
CA ALA A 32 -8.08 0.46 -0.04
C ALA A 32 -9.38 0.56 -0.86
N ALA A 33 -10.45 -0.11 -0.44
CA ALA A 33 -11.77 -0.02 -1.05
C ALA A 33 -12.35 1.41 -0.96
N LEU A 34 -12.16 2.12 0.15
CA LEU A 34 -12.58 3.53 0.26
C LEU A 34 -11.82 4.48 -0.67
N ALA A 35 -10.56 4.15 -0.98
CA ALA A 35 -9.72 4.96 -1.85
C ALA A 35 -9.77 4.54 -3.33
N ASN A 36 -10.33 3.38 -3.67
CA ASN A 36 -10.38 2.89 -5.04
C ASN A 36 -11.59 3.51 -5.78
N PRO A 37 -11.38 4.31 -6.83
CA PRO A 37 -12.46 4.95 -7.57
C PRO A 37 -13.40 3.94 -8.25
N ASN A 38 -12.90 2.75 -8.58
CA ASN A 38 -13.67 1.69 -9.23
C ASN A 38 -14.55 0.91 -8.24
N THR A 39 -14.52 1.29 -6.96
CA THR A 39 -15.34 0.63 -5.93
C THR A 39 -16.74 1.22 -5.94
N THR A 40 -17.74 0.34 -6.01
CA THR A 40 -19.15 0.74 -6.00
C THR A 40 -19.52 1.56 -4.77
N HIS A 41 -20.56 2.38 -4.88
CA HIS A 41 -21.04 3.18 -3.76
C HIS A 41 -21.44 2.31 -2.55
N ARG A 42 -22.17 1.21 -2.80
CA ARG A 42 -22.52 0.22 -1.77
C ARG A 42 -21.29 -0.43 -1.14
N GLY A 43 -20.29 -0.79 -1.95
CA GLY A 43 -19.01 -1.33 -1.45
C GLY A 43 -18.27 -0.36 -0.54
N ARG A 44 -18.25 0.93 -0.87
CA ARG A 44 -17.67 1.97 -0.01
C ARG A 44 -18.46 2.17 1.28
N LYS A 45 -19.80 2.14 1.23
CA LYS A 45 -20.66 2.21 2.42
C LYS A 45 -20.37 1.05 3.37
N ASN A 46 -20.34 -0.17 2.85
CA ASN A 46 -20.02 -1.38 3.63
C ASN A 46 -18.62 -1.30 4.25
N ALA A 47 -17.61 -0.90 3.47
CA ALA A 47 -16.24 -0.76 3.96
C ALA A 47 -16.11 0.30 5.06
N LYS A 48 -16.88 1.39 4.98
CA LYS A 48 -16.94 2.41 6.03
C LYS A 48 -17.55 1.85 7.32
N THR A 49 -18.69 1.17 7.21
CA THR A 49 -19.35 0.52 8.35
C THR A 49 -18.43 -0.49 9.02
N GLU A 50 -17.74 -1.30 8.23
CA GLU A 50 -16.85 -2.35 8.73
C GLU A 50 -15.60 -1.77 9.40
N LEU A 51 -15.03 -0.68 8.88
CA LEU A 51 -13.94 0.04 9.56
C LEU A 51 -14.38 0.68 10.88
N HIS A 52 -15.60 1.23 10.93
CA HIS A 52 -16.18 1.77 12.16
C HIS A 52 -16.40 0.67 13.20
N ALA A 53 -16.96 -0.47 12.80
CA ALA A 53 -17.13 -1.63 13.68
C ALA A 53 -15.77 -2.16 14.20
N MET A 54 -14.70 -2.00 13.42
CA MET A 54 -13.34 -2.34 13.86
C MET A 54 -12.69 -1.28 14.77
N GLY A 55 -13.34 -0.15 15.05
CA GLY A 55 -12.77 0.98 15.80
C GLY A 55 -11.65 1.69 15.03
N ARG A 56 -11.69 1.69 13.69
CA ARG A 56 -10.66 2.27 12.84
C ARG A 56 -11.17 3.46 12.05
N SER A 57 -10.29 4.45 11.85
CA SER A 57 -10.59 5.61 11.02
C SER A 57 -10.85 5.20 9.56
N SER A 58 -12.01 5.61 9.06
CA SER A 58 -12.45 5.47 7.66
C SER A 58 -12.07 6.68 6.81
N HIS A 59 -11.33 7.66 7.38
CA HIS A 59 -11.02 8.90 6.70
C HIS A 59 -9.96 8.70 5.62
N VAL A 60 -10.34 8.95 4.37
CA VAL A 60 -9.43 9.07 3.22
C VAL A 60 -9.45 10.53 2.76
N PRO A 61 -8.30 11.22 2.73
CA PRO A 61 -8.26 12.63 2.33
C PRO A 61 -8.91 12.86 0.96
N PHE A 62 -9.65 13.96 0.81
CA PHE A 62 -10.32 14.31 -0.45
C PHE A 62 -9.35 14.32 -1.63
N MET A 63 -8.19 14.95 -1.45
CA MET A 63 -7.10 14.99 -2.43
C MET A 63 -6.61 13.59 -2.85
N THR A 64 -6.61 12.60 -1.95
CA THR A 64 -6.23 11.22 -2.29
C THR A 64 -7.23 10.57 -3.26
N LYS A 65 -8.52 10.90 -3.11
CA LYS A 65 -9.57 10.43 -4.02
C LYS A 65 -9.45 11.11 -5.38
N VAL A 66 -9.35 12.43 -5.41
CA VAL A 66 -9.20 13.24 -6.65
C VAL A 66 -7.97 12.82 -7.46
N LYS A 67 -6.82 12.65 -6.81
CA LYS A 67 -5.60 12.21 -7.47
C LYS A 67 -5.70 10.80 -8.07
N ARG A 68 -6.49 9.91 -7.45
CA ARG A 68 -6.75 8.58 -7.99
C ARG A 68 -7.75 8.57 -9.13
N THR A 69 -8.79 9.41 -9.07
CA THR A 69 -9.78 9.52 -10.16
C THR A 69 -9.15 10.11 -11.42
N LEU A 70 -8.20 11.02 -11.28
CA LEU A 70 -7.49 11.66 -12.40
C LEU A 70 -6.24 10.89 -12.86
N GLY A 71 -5.93 9.73 -12.26
CA GLY A 71 -4.69 8.98 -12.57
C GLY A 71 -3.39 9.63 -12.09
N ILE A 72 -3.46 10.80 -11.43
CA ILE A 72 -2.31 11.56 -10.95
C ILE A 72 -1.75 10.92 -9.67
N ARG A 73 -0.75 10.06 -9.84
CA ARG A 73 -0.12 9.36 -8.71
C ARG A 73 0.86 10.26 -7.96
N SER A 74 0.54 10.62 -6.72
CA SER A 74 1.31 11.61 -5.92
C SER A 74 2.61 11.10 -5.29
N THR A 75 2.99 9.84 -5.52
CA THR A 75 4.21 9.27 -4.95
C THR A 75 4.97 8.50 -6.02
N PRO A 76 6.13 8.99 -6.49
CA PRO A 76 7.11 8.11 -7.09
C PRO A 76 7.52 7.10 -6.02
N ARG A 77 7.36 5.80 -6.32
CA ARG A 77 7.71 4.67 -5.44
C ARG A 77 9.17 4.69 -4.94
N ARG A 78 10.01 5.57 -5.48
CA ARG A 78 11.46 5.67 -5.30
C ARG A 78 11.91 6.30 -3.97
N ASN A 79 11.13 7.18 -3.35
CA ASN A 79 11.62 7.93 -2.17
C ASN A 79 11.42 7.25 -0.80
N ARG A 80 10.80 6.06 -0.75
CA ARG A 80 10.67 5.31 0.52
C ARG A 80 12.01 4.74 1.03
N LEU A 81 13.04 4.70 0.18
CA LEU A 81 14.37 4.17 0.52
C LEU A 81 15.34 5.24 1.06
N ASN A 82 15.07 6.54 0.88
CA ASN A 82 16.05 7.59 1.19
C ASN A 82 15.91 8.19 2.60
N PHE A 83 14.75 8.08 3.25
CA PHE A 83 14.58 8.57 4.61
C PHE A 83 15.23 7.67 5.68
N SER A 84 15.39 6.38 5.40
CA SER A 84 16.03 5.45 6.35
C SER A 84 17.56 5.47 6.31
N ARG A 85 18.16 6.06 5.26
CA ARG A 85 19.60 6.05 5.02
C ARG A 85 20.34 7.28 5.55
N LYS A 86 19.62 8.37 5.84
CA LYS A 86 20.21 9.64 6.33
C LYS A 86 20.47 9.68 7.85
N LYS A 87 20.02 8.67 8.61
CA LYS A 87 20.20 8.60 10.08
C LYS A 87 21.40 7.77 10.55
N GLN A 88 22.17 7.18 9.63
CA GLN A 88 23.34 6.32 9.95
C GLN A 88 24.71 6.93 9.59
N ARG A 89 24.78 8.23 9.28
CA ARG A 89 26.05 8.91 8.94
C ARG A 89 26.32 10.14 9.80
N ARG A 90 26.02 10.02 11.09
CA ARG A 90 26.49 10.92 12.14
C ARG A 90 26.81 10.06 13.35
N PHE A 91 28.00 9.49 13.36
CA PHE A 91 29.10 9.75 14.29
C PHE A 91 30.36 9.16 13.65
#